data_AF-A0A832WZB2-F1
#
_entry.id   AF-A0A832WZB2-F1
#
_cell.length_a   1.000
_cell.length_b   1.000
_cell.length_c   1.000
_cell.angle_alpha   90.00
_cell.angle_beta   90.00
_cell.angle_gamma   90.00
#
_symmetry.space_group_name_H-M   'P 1'
#
loop_
_entity.id
_entity.type
_entity.pdbx_description
1 polymer ?
#
loop_
_entity_poly.entity_id
_entity_poly.type
_entity_poly.pdbx_seq_one_letter_code
_entity_poly.pdbx_strand_id
1 'polypeptide(L)'
;MLIYQYTGNPFTDGGIWAICEWAEKKNPKELEIEDIKRSISDIIPIYLTEAWGKNLFSVFPNNAVTNPSIKDKEKRLKQFFEELVSQVEPLQDAGNCISCGRRDVKALRNKSEIPLIGSGSLINFFPSGQSGGDYCPACTLAVQFSPFVSYACGKLLLIHSNSEKVMHYWAEKSIKDIRRQISVNSYSGCFDEGYKNPVNALFHIIEDIILEYDERWVEENPSINMYHFTNYNQGPDLDIYRVPTPVFRFLAYVKQLDQSSEWMKIVRRGYFNWDKIKEGDEYKNRGNSVYINLLKGHSIVKYFIDKKTRHVYGDWELIEFYLKEVRNMGSKRLDTLKKVGDSISEYIKDTQNIKRLNQLEMASNFASFRNQLRFIEIDRIKRGYKDSLFSLEDFMEDLFPEGNIGWRETQDLLLFRIYENLHNWLVAQDSLKSELISNEEEETGLLEEE
;
A
#
# COMPACT_ATOMS: atom_id res chain seq x y z
N MET A 1 -31.15 -21.81 -3.67
CA MET A 1 -30.14 -22.57 -4.45
C MET A 1 -28.81 -21.86 -4.28
N LEU A 2 -27.76 -22.52 -3.80
CA LEU A 2 -26.49 -21.83 -3.60
C LEU A 2 -25.78 -21.63 -4.96
N ILE A 3 -25.53 -20.39 -5.35
CA ILE A 3 -24.89 -20.07 -6.64
C ILE A 3 -23.40 -19.72 -6.46
N TYR A 4 -23.05 -18.88 -5.48
CA TYR A 4 -21.67 -18.44 -5.34
C TYR A 4 -21.08 -18.75 -3.96
N GLN A 5 -19.79 -19.05 -4.01
CA GLN A 5 -18.85 -18.95 -2.89
C GLN A 5 -17.57 -18.37 -3.48
N TYR A 6 -16.72 -17.75 -2.64
CA TYR A 6 -15.42 -17.28 -3.10
C TYR A 6 -14.53 -18.45 -3.52
N THR A 7 -13.74 -18.21 -4.56
CA THR A 7 -12.98 -19.21 -5.32
C THR A 7 -11.47 -19.06 -5.13
N GLY A 8 -11.00 -17.89 -4.71
CA GLY A 8 -9.58 -17.52 -4.69
C GLY A 8 -9.09 -16.98 -6.04
N ASN A 9 -9.88 -17.06 -7.11
CA ASN A 9 -9.56 -16.43 -8.39
C ASN A 9 -9.93 -14.93 -8.33
N PRO A 10 -8.99 -13.99 -8.54
CA PRO A 10 -9.24 -12.58 -8.30
C PRO A 10 -10.33 -11.99 -9.19
N PHE A 11 -10.39 -12.37 -10.47
CA PHE A 11 -11.43 -11.89 -11.39
C PHE A 11 -12.80 -12.45 -11.05
N THR A 12 -12.87 -13.74 -10.69
CA THR A 12 -14.14 -14.37 -10.31
C THR A 12 -14.64 -13.78 -9.00
N ASP A 13 -13.78 -13.69 -7.98
CA ASP A 13 -14.14 -13.18 -6.66
C ASP A 13 -14.49 -11.69 -6.70
N GLY A 14 -13.74 -10.88 -7.44
CA GLY A 14 -14.07 -9.46 -7.64
C GLY A 14 -15.45 -9.30 -8.30
N GLY A 15 -15.77 -10.17 -9.25
CA GLY A 15 -17.10 -10.26 -9.85
C GLY A 15 -18.20 -10.65 -8.87
N ILE A 16 -17.94 -11.65 -8.02
CA ILE A 16 -18.88 -12.07 -6.96
C ILE A 16 -19.13 -10.92 -5.99
N TRP A 17 -18.08 -10.23 -5.53
CA TRP A 17 -18.20 -9.05 -4.67
C TRP A 17 -19.02 -7.93 -5.32
N ALA A 18 -18.75 -7.64 -6.60
CA ALA A 18 -19.53 -6.66 -7.36
C ALA A 18 -21.02 -7.00 -7.39
N ILE A 19 -21.37 -8.27 -7.64
CA ILE A 19 -22.77 -8.71 -7.67
C ILE A 19 -23.40 -8.63 -6.27
N CYS A 20 -22.68 -9.03 -5.21
CA CYS A 20 -23.14 -8.94 -3.83
C CYS A 20 -23.51 -7.50 -3.47
N GLU A 21 -22.59 -6.56 -3.68
CA GLU A 21 -22.82 -5.14 -3.39
C GLU A 21 -23.92 -4.52 -4.26
N TRP A 22 -23.97 -4.90 -5.55
CA TRP A 22 -25.01 -4.42 -6.45
C TRP A 22 -26.41 -4.85 -6.00
N ALA A 23 -26.55 -6.11 -5.59
CA ALA A 23 -27.77 -6.71 -5.11
C ALA A 23 -28.06 -6.48 -3.62
N GLU A 24 -27.20 -5.71 -2.93
CA GLU A 24 -27.31 -5.42 -1.49
C GLU A 24 -27.35 -6.69 -0.63
N LYS A 25 -26.55 -7.70 -1.01
CA LYS A 25 -26.36 -8.95 -0.27
C LYS A 25 -25.00 -8.94 0.42
N LYS A 26 -24.98 -9.31 1.70
CA LYS A 26 -23.72 -9.31 2.48
C LYS A 26 -22.85 -10.52 2.20
N ASN A 27 -23.46 -11.60 1.74
CA ASN A 27 -22.77 -12.87 1.51
C ASN A 27 -23.14 -13.45 0.14
N PRO A 28 -22.19 -14.02 -0.61
CA PRO A 28 -22.48 -14.68 -1.89
C PRO A 28 -23.46 -15.84 -1.78
N LYS A 29 -23.62 -16.42 -0.59
CA LYS A 29 -24.60 -17.47 -0.31
C LYS A 29 -26.06 -16.98 -0.33
N GLU A 30 -26.27 -15.67 -0.19
CA GLU A 30 -27.59 -15.02 -0.23
C GLU A 30 -28.02 -14.67 -1.66
N LEU A 31 -27.13 -14.80 -2.64
CA LEU A 31 -27.43 -14.48 -4.04
C LEU A 31 -28.34 -15.53 -4.67
N GLU A 32 -29.47 -15.06 -5.19
CA GLU A 32 -30.40 -15.85 -5.99
C GLU A 32 -30.23 -15.56 -7.49
N ILE A 33 -30.81 -16.41 -8.35
CA ILE A 33 -30.67 -16.24 -9.80
C ILE A 33 -31.41 -14.98 -10.28
N GLU A 34 -32.45 -14.57 -9.57
CA GLU A 34 -33.21 -13.33 -9.76
C GLU A 34 -32.34 -12.09 -9.51
N ASP A 35 -31.53 -12.09 -8.45
CA ASP A 35 -30.57 -11.01 -8.16
C ASP A 35 -29.58 -10.85 -9.32
N ILE A 36 -29.05 -11.97 -9.82
CA ILE A 36 -28.12 -12.00 -10.94
C ILE A 36 -28.78 -11.46 -12.22
N LYS A 37 -30.01 -11.89 -12.54
CA LYS A 37 -30.76 -11.41 -13.70
C LYS A 37 -31.02 -9.91 -13.63
N ARG A 38 -31.35 -9.39 -12.45
CA ARG A 38 -31.52 -7.95 -12.23
C ARG A 38 -30.21 -7.20 -12.45
N SER A 39 -29.11 -7.65 -11.84
CA SER A 39 -27.78 -7.06 -12.04
C SER A 39 -27.35 -7.05 -13.51
N ILE A 40 -27.68 -8.10 -14.28
CA ILE A 40 -27.43 -8.16 -15.73
C ILE A 40 -28.25 -7.10 -16.48
N SER A 41 -29.52 -6.93 -16.13
CA SER A 41 -30.36 -5.89 -16.76
C SER A 41 -29.79 -4.49 -16.53
N ASP A 42 -29.22 -4.25 -15.36
CA ASP A 42 -28.68 -2.95 -14.98
C ASP A 42 -27.29 -2.68 -15.57
N ILE A 43 -26.42 -3.70 -15.71
CA ILE A 43 -25.03 -3.53 -16.20
C ILE A 43 -24.95 -3.30 -17.71
N ILE A 44 -25.86 -3.88 -18.49
CA ILE A 44 -25.86 -3.78 -19.95
C ILE A 44 -25.86 -2.32 -20.44
N PRO A 45 -26.78 -1.44 -20.00
CA PRO A 45 -26.76 -0.03 -20.43
C PRO A 45 -25.50 0.70 -19.99
N ILE A 46 -24.94 0.38 -18.81
CA ILE A 46 -23.70 0.97 -18.30
C ILE A 46 -22.53 0.63 -19.23
N TYR A 47 -22.41 -0.64 -19.63
CA TYR A 47 -21.35 -1.13 -20.51
C TYR A 47 -21.39 -0.54 -21.91
N LEU A 48 -22.56 -0.10 -22.37
CA LEU A 48 -22.73 0.53 -23.67
C LEU A 48 -22.36 2.02 -23.68
N THR A 49 -22.06 2.62 -22.52
CA THR A 49 -21.54 3.98 -22.45
C THR A 49 -20.11 4.05 -22.99
N GLU A 50 -19.71 5.22 -23.52
CA GLU A 50 -18.38 5.38 -24.14
C GLU A 50 -17.24 5.13 -23.14
N ALA A 51 -17.36 5.65 -21.92
CA ALA A 51 -16.33 5.53 -20.89
C ALA A 51 -16.10 4.06 -20.48
N TRP A 52 -17.19 3.33 -20.17
CA TRP A 52 -17.10 1.91 -19.84
C TRP A 52 -16.63 1.08 -21.03
N GLY A 53 -17.09 1.38 -22.24
CA GLY A 53 -16.60 0.73 -23.46
C GLY A 53 -15.08 0.78 -23.56
N LYS A 54 -14.46 1.95 -23.28
CA LYS A 54 -12.99 2.12 -23.23
C LYS A 54 -12.33 1.25 -22.18
N ASN A 55 -12.85 1.17 -20.95
CA ASN A 55 -12.29 0.28 -19.94
C ASN A 55 -12.41 -1.20 -20.34
N LEU A 56 -13.55 -1.61 -20.92
CA LEU A 56 -13.79 -2.99 -21.32
C LEU A 56 -12.86 -3.45 -22.43
N PHE A 57 -12.32 -2.55 -23.28
CA PHE A 57 -11.26 -2.92 -24.23
C PHE A 57 -10.01 -3.48 -23.55
N SER A 58 -9.71 -3.01 -22.34
CA SER A 58 -8.58 -3.46 -21.53
C SER A 58 -8.91 -4.67 -20.65
N VAL A 59 -10.16 -5.15 -20.64
CA VAL A 59 -10.58 -6.33 -19.86
C VAL A 59 -11.02 -7.48 -20.76
N PHE A 60 -11.87 -7.19 -21.74
CA PHE A 60 -12.56 -8.15 -22.61
C PHE A 60 -12.41 -7.75 -24.08
N PRO A 61 -11.22 -7.88 -24.67
CA PRO A 61 -11.00 -7.55 -26.08
C PRO A 61 -11.87 -8.42 -26.99
N ASN A 62 -12.42 -7.82 -28.04
CA ASN A 62 -13.29 -8.49 -29.02
C ASN A 62 -14.59 -9.09 -28.46
N ASN A 63 -15.03 -8.68 -27.26
CA ASN A 63 -16.33 -9.05 -26.73
C ASN A 63 -17.47 -8.29 -27.45
N ALA A 64 -18.72 -8.52 -27.02
CA ALA A 64 -19.90 -7.89 -27.62
C ALA A 64 -19.84 -6.36 -27.66
N VAL A 65 -19.22 -5.73 -26.65
CA VAL A 65 -19.13 -4.27 -26.50
C VAL A 65 -17.95 -3.70 -27.28
N THR A 66 -16.81 -4.40 -27.28
CA THR A 66 -15.54 -3.89 -27.79
C THR A 66 -15.30 -4.24 -29.25
N ASN A 67 -16.00 -5.23 -29.81
CA ASN A 67 -15.84 -5.60 -31.21
C ASN A 67 -16.54 -4.59 -32.15
N PRO A 68 -15.81 -3.89 -33.05
CA PRO A 68 -16.39 -2.89 -33.94
C PRO A 68 -17.28 -3.49 -35.04
N SER A 69 -17.15 -4.78 -35.35
CA SER A 69 -17.98 -5.46 -36.36
C SER A 69 -19.40 -5.76 -35.87
N ILE A 70 -19.65 -5.66 -34.57
CA ILE A 70 -20.97 -5.90 -33.97
C ILE A 70 -21.78 -4.61 -34.04
N LYS A 71 -22.81 -4.62 -34.91
CA LYS A 71 -23.71 -3.47 -35.10
C LYS A 71 -24.66 -3.29 -33.90
N ASP A 72 -25.29 -4.38 -33.48
CA ASP A 72 -26.25 -4.39 -32.35
C ASP A 72 -25.58 -4.98 -31.11
N LYS A 73 -24.80 -4.13 -30.43
CA LYS A 73 -24.01 -4.51 -29.25
C LYS A 73 -24.91 -4.92 -28.08
N GLU A 74 -26.03 -4.21 -27.89
CA GLU A 74 -26.97 -4.47 -26.82
C GLU A 74 -27.59 -5.86 -26.95
N LYS A 75 -28.14 -6.19 -28.13
CA LYS A 75 -28.72 -7.51 -28.36
C LYS A 75 -27.70 -8.62 -28.19
N ARG A 76 -26.49 -8.43 -28.70
CA ARG A 76 -25.43 -9.46 -28.60
C ARG A 76 -24.98 -9.68 -27.16
N LEU A 77 -24.90 -8.61 -26.36
CA LEU A 77 -24.54 -8.70 -24.95
C LEU A 77 -25.67 -9.36 -24.13
N LYS A 78 -26.94 -9.01 -24.39
CA LYS A 78 -28.11 -9.68 -23.77
C LYS A 78 -28.10 -11.18 -24.03
N GLN A 79 -27.94 -11.58 -25.30
CA GLN A 79 -27.88 -13.01 -25.67
C GLN A 79 -26.75 -13.76 -24.95
N PHE A 80 -25.58 -13.15 -24.85
CA PHE A 80 -24.44 -13.73 -24.15
C PHE A 80 -24.74 -13.98 -22.66
N PHE A 81 -25.32 -13.00 -21.98
CA PHE A 81 -25.70 -13.15 -20.57
C PHE A 81 -26.86 -14.14 -20.35
N GLU A 82 -27.88 -14.10 -21.20
CA GLU A 82 -29.01 -15.04 -21.16
C GLU A 82 -28.53 -16.49 -21.34
N GLU A 83 -27.59 -16.73 -22.27
CA GLU A 83 -26.98 -18.04 -22.47
C GLU A 83 -26.24 -18.51 -21.22
N LEU A 84 -25.39 -17.66 -20.62
CA LEU A 84 -24.68 -18.00 -19.38
C LEU A 84 -25.66 -18.32 -18.24
N VAL A 85 -26.65 -17.46 -18.00
CA VAL A 85 -27.66 -17.62 -16.94
C VAL A 85 -28.44 -18.92 -17.11
N SER A 86 -28.82 -19.28 -18.35
CA SER A 86 -29.55 -20.52 -18.63
C SER A 86 -28.77 -21.79 -18.28
N GLN A 87 -27.45 -21.69 -18.20
CA GLN A 87 -26.52 -22.78 -17.90
C GLN A 87 -25.97 -22.72 -16.46
N VAL A 88 -26.42 -21.76 -15.64
CA VAL A 88 -26.01 -21.69 -14.24
C VAL A 88 -26.67 -22.82 -13.46
N GLU A 89 -25.85 -23.74 -12.98
CA GLU A 89 -26.25 -24.82 -12.08
C GLU A 89 -25.99 -24.44 -10.61
N PRO A 90 -26.69 -25.06 -9.64
CA PRO A 90 -26.30 -24.99 -8.23
C PRO A 90 -24.82 -25.32 -8.02
N LEU A 91 -24.23 -24.79 -6.95
CA LEU A 91 -22.89 -25.17 -6.55
C LEU A 91 -22.85 -26.67 -6.21
N GLN A 92 -21.89 -27.42 -6.77
CA GLN A 92 -21.70 -28.85 -6.50
C GLN A 92 -20.43 -29.08 -5.67
N ASP A 93 -20.19 -30.33 -5.26
CA ASP A 93 -19.01 -30.68 -4.46
C ASP A 93 -17.71 -30.75 -5.29
N ALA A 94 -17.82 -31.06 -6.59
CA ALA A 94 -16.69 -31.18 -7.52
C ALA A 94 -17.09 -30.72 -8.93
N GLY A 95 -16.09 -30.49 -9.78
CA GLY A 95 -16.25 -30.18 -11.21
C GLY A 95 -14.91 -29.82 -11.84
N ASN A 96 -14.92 -29.58 -13.15
CA ASN A 96 -13.68 -29.29 -13.91
C ASN A 96 -13.40 -27.79 -14.14
N CYS A 97 -14.21 -26.88 -13.60
CA CYS A 97 -13.95 -25.44 -13.67
C CYS A 97 -12.64 -25.07 -12.95
N ILE A 98 -11.70 -24.40 -13.63
CA ILE A 98 -10.40 -24.02 -13.04
C ILE A 98 -10.49 -22.90 -12.00
N SER A 99 -11.60 -22.16 -11.97
CA SER A 99 -11.82 -21.12 -10.97
C SER A 99 -12.38 -21.72 -9.69
N CYS A 100 -13.57 -22.32 -9.73
CA CYS A 100 -14.22 -22.81 -8.52
C CYS A 100 -13.93 -24.28 -8.17
N GLY A 101 -13.61 -25.14 -9.15
CA GLY A 101 -13.48 -26.59 -8.96
C GLY A 101 -14.78 -27.33 -8.59
N ARG A 102 -15.95 -26.68 -8.79
CA ARG A 102 -17.24 -27.08 -8.20
C ARG A 102 -18.38 -27.24 -9.21
N ARG A 103 -18.10 -27.05 -10.50
CA ARG A 103 -19.07 -27.14 -11.60
C ARG A 103 -18.39 -27.59 -12.88
N ASP A 104 -19.18 -28.22 -13.73
CA ASP A 104 -18.74 -28.62 -15.06
C ASP A 104 -18.76 -27.46 -16.05
N VAL A 105 -17.73 -27.44 -16.90
CA VAL A 105 -17.57 -26.53 -18.01
C VAL A 105 -18.48 -26.97 -19.15
N LYS A 106 -19.28 -26.02 -19.65
CA LYS A 106 -20.18 -26.23 -20.79
C LYS A 106 -19.57 -25.78 -22.11
N ALA A 107 -18.63 -24.84 -22.06
CA ALA A 107 -17.90 -24.32 -23.22
C ALA A 107 -16.54 -23.75 -22.78
N LEU A 108 -15.53 -23.91 -23.63
CA LEU A 108 -14.22 -23.30 -23.43
C LEU A 108 -14.31 -21.78 -23.57
N ARG A 109 -13.62 -21.06 -22.68
CA ARG A 109 -13.60 -19.60 -22.66
C ARG A 109 -12.24 -19.08 -23.08
N ASN A 110 -12.21 -17.94 -23.75
CA ASN A 110 -10.96 -17.29 -24.14
C ASN A 110 -10.88 -15.87 -23.57
N LYS A 111 -9.83 -15.14 -23.92
CA LYS A 111 -9.57 -13.81 -23.40
C LYS A 111 -10.67 -12.76 -23.62
N SER A 112 -11.59 -12.98 -24.56
CA SER A 112 -12.74 -12.09 -24.75
C SER A 112 -13.76 -12.19 -23.61
N GLU A 113 -13.67 -13.23 -22.78
CA GLU A 113 -14.61 -13.51 -21.68
C GLU A 113 -13.89 -13.57 -20.34
N ILE A 114 -12.63 -14.02 -20.31
CA ILE A 114 -11.84 -14.13 -19.08
C ILE A 114 -10.53 -13.34 -19.24
N PRO A 115 -10.20 -12.39 -18.35
CA PRO A 115 -8.98 -11.60 -18.52
C PRO A 115 -7.71 -12.45 -18.40
N LEU A 116 -6.68 -12.10 -19.20
CA LEU A 116 -5.32 -12.64 -19.11
C LEU A 116 -5.18 -14.15 -19.33
N ILE A 117 -6.17 -14.80 -19.95
CA ILE A 117 -6.00 -16.15 -20.50
C ILE A 117 -5.65 -16.07 -21.99
N GLY A 118 -5.17 -17.17 -22.58
CA GLY A 118 -4.82 -17.22 -24.00
C GLY A 118 -6.00 -16.93 -24.95
N SER A 119 -5.68 -16.52 -26.18
CA SER A 119 -6.64 -16.51 -27.29
C SER A 119 -6.82 -17.91 -27.86
N GLY A 120 -7.92 -18.17 -28.56
CA GLY A 120 -8.19 -19.49 -29.15
C GLY A 120 -7.20 -19.96 -30.22
N SER A 121 -6.32 -19.09 -30.70
CA SER A 121 -5.18 -19.42 -31.55
C SER A 121 -3.93 -19.86 -30.78
N LEU A 122 -3.83 -19.56 -29.48
CA LEU A 122 -2.68 -19.88 -28.61
C LEU A 122 -2.89 -21.20 -27.86
N ILE A 123 -3.24 -22.24 -28.61
CA ILE A 123 -3.61 -23.56 -28.07
C ILE A 123 -2.49 -24.23 -27.27
N ASN A 124 -1.23 -23.87 -27.51
CA ASN A 124 -0.05 -24.49 -26.89
C ASN A 124 0.03 -24.31 -25.36
N PHE A 125 -0.73 -23.36 -24.81
CA PHE A 125 -0.71 -23.04 -23.38
C PHE A 125 -1.95 -23.52 -22.64
N PHE A 126 -2.87 -24.21 -23.33
CA PHE A 126 -4.02 -24.84 -22.71
C PHE A 126 -3.88 -26.37 -22.69
N PRO A 127 -4.41 -27.05 -21.67
CA PRO A 127 -4.38 -28.51 -21.57
C PRO A 127 -4.85 -29.18 -22.86
N SER A 128 -4.12 -30.22 -23.32
CA SER A 128 -4.48 -31.00 -24.51
C SER A 128 -4.65 -30.20 -25.82
N GLY A 129 -4.07 -28.99 -25.92
CA GLY A 129 -4.15 -28.18 -27.14
C GLY A 129 -5.53 -27.58 -27.39
N GLN A 130 -6.33 -27.37 -26.35
CA GLN A 130 -7.65 -26.77 -26.47
C GLN A 130 -7.58 -25.25 -26.74
N SER A 131 -8.68 -24.68 -27.23
CA SER A 131 -8.75 -23.26 -27.66
C SER A 131 -9.14 -22.28 -26.54
N GLY A 132 -9.10 -22.70 -25.28
CA GLY A 132 -9.51 -21.86 -24.17
C GLY A 132 -9.33 -22.49 -22.79
N GLY A 133 -9.69 -21.73 -21.77
CA GLY A 133 -9.74 -22.16 -20.38
C GLY A 133 -11.07 -22.77 -19.99
N ASP A 134 -11.01 -23.70 -19.05
CA ASP A 134 -12.11 -24.46 -18.49
C ASP A 134 -12.86 -23.64 -17.41
N TYR A 135 -13.73 -22.72 -17.83
CA TYR A 135 -14.57 -21.92 -16.92
C TYR A 135 -16.05 -22.30 -17.02
N CYS A 136 -16.66 -22.63 -15.87
CA CYS A 136 -18.11 -22.87 -15.82
C CYS A 136 -18.91 -21.58 -16.05
N PRO A 137 -20.17 -21.67 -16.51
CA PRO A 137 -21.01 -20.50 -16.80
C PRO A 137 -21.14 -19.50 -15.66
N ALA A 138 -21.28 -19.98 -14.41
CA ALA A 138 -21.37 -19.12 -13.24
C ALA A 138 -20.07 -18.33 -12.98
N CYS A 139 -18.90 -18.94 -13.09
CA CYS A 139 -17.63 -18.23 -12.92
C CYS A 139 -17.38 -17.24 -14.07
N THR A 140 -17.69 -17.63 -15.31
CA THR A 140 -17.61 -16.72 -16.47
C THR A 140 -18.53 -15.51 -16.27
N LEU A 141 -19.75 -15.75 -15.78
CA LEU A 141 -20.72 -14.71 -15.48
C LEU A 141 -20.20 -13.76 -14.41
N ALA A 142 -19.72 -14.27 -13.27
CA ALA A 142 -19.12 -13.46 -12.22
C ALA A 142 -17.97 -12.60 -12.76
N VAL A 143 -17.03 -13.18 -13.53
CA VAL A 143 -15.91 -12.45 -14.12
C VAL A 143 -16.39 -11.24 -14.94
N GLN A 144 -17.54 -11.32 -15.62
CA GLN A 144 -18.08 -10.16 -16.34
C GLN A 144 -18.40 -8.97 -15.44
N PHE A 145 -18.63 -9.16 -14.14
CA PHE A 145 -18.86 -8.08 -13.18
C PHE A 145 -17.59 -7.56 -12.52
N SER A 146 -16.43 -8.22 -12.70
CA SER A 146 -15.18 -7.80 -12.06
C SER A 146 -14.76 -6.35 -12.40
N PRO A 147 -15.05 -5.77 -13.59
CA PRO A 147 -14.76 -4.36 -13.87
C PRO A 147 -15.42 -3.37 -12.92
N PHE A 148 -16.51 -3.73 -12.24
CA PHE A 148 -17.21 -2.85 -11.31
C PHE A 148 -16.46 -2.62 -10.00
N VAL A 149 -15.49 -3.45 -9.69
CA VAL A 149 -14.59 -3.30 -8.52
C VAL A 149 -13.14 -3.07 -8.96
N SER A 150 -12.94 -2.74 -10.23
CA SER A 150 -11.64 -2.35 -10.76
C SER A 150 -11.41 -0.85 -10.61
N TYR A 151 -10.15 -0.47 -10.50
CA TYR A 151 -9.71 0.92 -10.37
C TYR A 151 -8.82 1.35 -11.56
N ALA A 152 -9.03 2.55 -12.08
CA ALA A 152 -8.32 3.06 -13.24
C ALA A 152 -6.98 3.69 -12.82
N CYS A 153 -5.86 3.06 -13.21
CA CYS A 153 -4.50 3.49 -12.90
C CYS A 153 -3.56 3.39 -14.11
N GLY A 154 -3.90 4.12 -15.19
CA GLY A 154 -3.24 3.98 -16.50
C GLY A 154 -3.65 2.68 -17.21
N LYS A 155 -3.36 1.54 -16.57
CA LYS A 155 -4.05 0.25 -16.78
C LYS A 155 -5.18 0.09 -15.74
N LEU A 156 -5.71 -1.12 -15.53
CA LEU A 156 -6.67 -1.39 -14.47
C LEU A 156 -6.01 -2.08 -13.27
N LEU A 157 -6.49 -1.77 -12.08
CA LEU A 157 -6.12 -2.42 -10.82
C LEU A 157 -7.30 -3.26 -10.33
N LEU A 158 -7.02 -4.50 -9.96
CA LEU A 158 -7.97 -5.35 -9.24
C LEU A 158 -7.34 -5.76 -7.90
N ILE A 159 -8.07 -5.55 -6.81
CA ILE A 159 -7.63 -5.91 -5.46
C ILE A 159 -8.18 -7.29 -5.10
N HIS A 160 -7.37 -8.08 -4.40
CA HIS A 160 -7.78 -9.32 -3.77
C HIS A 160 -7.10 -9.44 -2.40
N SER A 161 -7.87 -9.81 -1.39
CA SER A 161 -7.43 -9.89 0.00
C SER A 161 -7.97 -11.15 0.67
N ASN A 162 -7.25 -11.65 1.67
CA ASN A 162 -7.77 -12.69 2.57
C ASN A 162 -8.79 -12.15 3.59
N SER A 163 -8.91 -10.83 3.74
CA SER A 163 -9.92 -10.21 4.60
C SER A 163 -11.18 -9.91 3.82
N GLU A 164 -12.30 -10.50 4.24
CA GLU A 164 -13.63 -10.22 3.68
C GLU A 164 -14.03 -8.76 3.90
N LYS A 165 -13.62 -8.13 5.02
CA LYS A 165 -13.90 -6.72 5.30
C LYS A 165 -13.24 -5.80 4.28
N VAL A 166 -11.96 -6.02 3.99
CA VAL A 166 -11.23 -5.24 2.97
C VAL A 166 -11.93 -5.35 1.61
N MET A 167 -12.32 -6.57 1.23
CA MET A 167 -12.99 -6.80 -0.06
C MET A 167 -14.40 -6.19 -0.11
N HIS A 168 -15.17 -6.30 0.98
CA HIS A 168 -16.50 -5.71 1.11
C HIS A 168 -16.43 -4.19 0.98
N TYR A 169 -15.60 -3.52 1.77
CA TYR A 169 -15.47 -2.05 1.74
C TYR A 169 -14.95 -1.53 0.40
N TRP A 170 -14.00 -2.25 -0.21
CA TRP A 170 -13.54 -1.89 -1.54
C TRP A 170 -14.63 -2.00 -2.60
N ALA A 171 -15.42 -3.09 -2.56
CA ALA A 171 -16.53 -3.28 -3.47
C ALA A 171 -17.65 -2.26 -3.22
N GLU A 172 -18.00 -1.97 -1.96
CA GLU A 172 -18.99 -0.98 -1.57
C GLU A 172 -18.62 0.40 -2.13
N LYS A 173 -17.37 0.84 -1.91
CA LYS A 173 -16.86 2.12 -2.40
C LYS A 173 -16.93 2.21 -3.93
N SER A 174 -16.52 1.15 -4.61
CA SER A 174 -16.55 1.08 -6.08
C SER A 174 -17.99 1.13 -6.63
N ILE A 175 -18.91 0.34 -6.06
CA ILE A 175 -20.33 0.33 -6.48
C ILE A 175 -21.02 1.66 -6.17
N LYS A 176 -20.69 2.30 -5.04
CA LYS A 176 -21.20 3.63 -4.68
C LYS A 176 -20.80 4.68 -5.71
N ASP A 177 -19.56 4.63 -6.23
CA ASP A 177 -19.14 5.51 -7.32
C ASP A 177 -19.94 5.26 -8.61
N ILE A 178 -20.18 3.99 -8.97
CA ILE A 178 -21.00 3.66 -10.15
C ILE A 178 -22.43 4.16 -10.00
N ARG A 179 -23.06 3.94 -8.83
CA ARG A 179 -24.39 4.46 -8.52
C ARG A 179 -24.44 5.98 -8.59
N ARG A 180 -23.38 6.66 -8.12
CA ARG A 180 -23.23 8.11 -8.27
C ARG A 180 -23.18 8.50 -9.75
N GLN A 181 -22.34 7.86 -10.58
CA GLN A 181 -22.25 8.12 -12.02
C GLN A 181 -23.61 7.98 -12.73
N ILE A 182 -24.39 6.95 -12.37
CA ILE A 182 -25.75 6.73 -12.90
C ILE A 182 -26.69 7.85 -12.47
N SER A 183 -26.70 8.22 -11.19
CA SER A 183 -27.60 9.25 -10.65
C SER A 183 -27.41 10.62 -11.28
N VAL A 184 -26.17 10.95 -11.66
CA VAL A 184 -25.83 12.23 -12.31
C VAL A 184 -25.79 12.11 -13.84
N ASN A 185 -26.03 10.92 -14.39
CA ASN A 185 -25.93 10.59 -15.81
C ASN A 185 -24.59 11.05 -16.44
N SER A 186 -23.49 10.87 -15.71
CA SER A 186 -22.14 11.24 -16.13
C SER A 186 -21.19 10.10 -15.83
N TYR A 187 -20.82 9.37 -16.89
CA TYR A 187 -20.03 8.15 -16.79
C TYR A 187 -18.55 8.42 -17.03
N SER A 188 -17.73 8.09 -16.05
CA SER A 188 -16.26 8.12 -16.12
C SER A 188 -15.65 6.73 -16.29
N GLY A 189 -16.45 5.66 -16.20
CA GLY A 189 -15.99 4.28 -16.34
C GLY A 189 -15.69 3.65 -14.97
N CYS A 190 -14.67 2.80 -14.92
CA CYS A 190 -14.17 2.25 -13.64
C CYS A 190 -13.75 3.37 -12.68
N PHE A 191 -13.73 3.08 -11.38
CA PHE A 191 -13.41 4.06 -10.34
C PHE A 191 -12.01 4.68 -10.57
N ASP A 192 -11.89 6.00 -10.62
CA ASP A 192 -10.64 6.72 -10.93
C ASP A 192 -10.51 7.97 -10.03
N GLU A 193 -9.48 8.00 -9.18
CA GLU A 193 -9.15 9.15 -8.34
C GLU A 193 -7.89 9.90 -8.83
N GLY A 194 -7.50 9.69 -10.09
CA GLY A 194 -6.40 10.40 -10.76
C GLY A 194 -5.02 9.78 -10.55
N TYR A 195 -4.93 8.63 -9.88
CA TYR A 195 -3.67 7.90 -9.73
C TYR A 195 -3.35 7.14 -11.02
N LYS A 196 -2.09 7.21 -11.46
CA LYS A 196 -1.47 6.49 -12.58
C LYS A 196 -0.18 5.77 -12.13
N ASN A 197 0.31 6.06 -10.92
CA ASN A 197 1.33 5.25 -10.25
C ASN A 197 0.65 4.15 -9.42
N PRO A 198 0.84 2.86 -9.76
CA PRO A 198 0.15 1.76 -9.08
C PRO A 198 0.55 1.60 -7.62
N VAL A 199 1.82 1.86 -7.27
CA VAL A 199 2.28 1.76 -5.88
C VAL A 199 1.58 2.80 -5.01
N ASN A 200 1.49 4.05 -5.47
CA ASN A 200 0.79 5.09 -4.71
C ASN A 200 -0.72 4.82 -4.64
N ALA A 201 -1.33 4.35 -5.73
CA ALA A 201 -2.75 3.97 -5.73
C ALA A 201 -3.03 2.87 -4.70
N LEU A 202 -2.15 1.86 -4.59
CA LEU A 202 -2.28 0.78 -3.61
C LEU A 202 -2.28 1.30 -2.17
N PHE A 203 -1.31 2.14 -1.82
CA PHE A 203 -1.24 2.71 -0.48
C PHE A 203 -2.40 3.67 -0.21
N HIS A 204 -2.82 4.47 -1.19
CA HIS A 204 -4.02 5.31 -1.09
C HIS A 204 -5.26 4.48 -0.75
N ILE A 205 -5.52 3.40 -1.50
CA ILE A 205 -6.69 2.54 -1.25
C ILE A 205 -6.63 1.91 0.15
N ILE A 206 -5.45 1.46 0.58
CA ILE A 206 -5.26 0.86 1.91
C ILE A 206 -5.48 1.89 3.03
N GLU A 207 -4.85 3.05 2.91
CA GLU A 207 -4.98 4.12 3.90
C GLU A 207 -6.43 4.62 3.97
N ASP A 208 -7.10 4.79 2.83
CA ASP A 208 -8.53 5.14 2.77
C ASP A 208 -9.40 4.11 3.50
N ILE A 209 -9.22 2.81 3.26
CA ILE A 209 -9.97 1.74 3.96
C ILE A 209 -9.69 1.80 5.47
N ILE A 210 -8.42 1.96 5.85
CA ILE A 210 -8.03 2.02 7.26
C ILE A 210 -8.67 3.23 7.94
N LEU A 211 -8.67 4.40 7.29
CA LEU A 211 -9.15 5.66 7.83
C LEU A 211 -10.68 5.73 7.89
N GLU A 212 -11.37 5.37 6.81
CA GLU A 212 -12.83 5.52 6.64
C GLU A 212 -13.63 4.58 7.55
N TYR A 213 -13.11 3.38 7.83
CA TYR A 213 -13.82 2.35 8.58
C TYR A 213 -13.22 2.12 9.98
N ASP A 214 -14.07 2.13 11.00
CA ASP A 214 -13.71 1.89 12.41
C ASP A 214 -13.69 0.39 12.72
N GLU A 215 -12.62 -0.27 12.29
CA GLU A 215 -12.38 -1.69 12.50
C GLU A 215 -11.06 -1.90 13.26
N ARG A 216 -10.95 -3.03 13.97
CA ARG A 216 -9.68 -3.46 14.58
C ARG A 216 -8.75 -4.06 13.54
N TRP A 217 -8.31 -3.21 12.61
CA TRP A 217 -7.51 -3.57 11.44
C TRP A 217 -6.20 -4.29 11.79
N VAL A 218 -5.60 -3.98 12.94
CA VAL A 218 -4.41 -4.68 13.44
C VAL A 218 -4.71 -6.16 13.71
N GLU A 219 -5.89 -6.50 14.26
CA GLU A 219 -6.28 -7.88 14.60
C GLU A 219 -6.75 -8.68 13.38
N GLU A 220 -7.20 -8.00 12.31
CA GLU A 220 -7.72 -8.62 11.08
C GLU A 220 -6.64 -9.30 10.23
N ASN A 221 -5.37 -8.90 10.38
CA ASN A 221 -4.21 -9.46 9.67
C ASN A 221 -4.37 -9.57 8.13
N PRO A 222 -4.88 -8.53 7.43
CA PRO A 222 -5.09 -8.63 6.00
C PRO A 222 -3.78 -8.62 5.23
N SER A 223 -3.79 -9.31 4.11
CA SER A 223 -2.76 -9.35 3.07
C SER A 223 -3.45 -8.98 1.77
N ILE A 224 -2.84 -8.09 1.00
CA ILE A 224 -3.47 -7.54 -0.20
C ILE A 224 -2.60 -7.82 -1.41
N ASN A 225 -3.20 -8.43 -2.42
CA ASN A 225 -2.63 -8.54 -3.75
C ASN A 225 -3.35 -7.56 -4.68
N MET A 226 -2.58 -6.75 -5.38
CA MET A 226 -3.09 -5.85 -6.41
C MET A 226 -2.57 -6.30 -7.77
N TYR A 227 -3.49 -6.63 -8.66
CA TYR A 227 -3.23 -7.02 -10.04
C TYR A 227 -3.36 -5.78 -10.92
N HIS A 228 -2.23 -5.23 -11.38
CA HIS A 228 -2.20 -4.11 -12.32
C HIS A 228 -2.05 -4.64 -13.73
N PHE A 229 -3.14 -4.62 -14.48
CA PHE A 229 -3.24 -5.39 -15.71
C PHE A 229 -3.89 -4.64 -16.86
N THR A 230 -3.54 -5.08 -18.06
CA THR A 230 -4.29 -4.83 -19.28
C THR A 230 -4.39 -6.13 -20.06
N ASN A 231 -5.58 -6.44 -20.57
CA ASN A 231 -5.85 -7.59 -21.42
C ASN A 231 -5.93 -7.18 -22.90
N TYR A 232 -5.29 -6.07 -23.27
CA TYR A 232 -5.34 -5.57 -24.65
C TYR A 232 -4.77 -6.60 -25.65
N ASN A 233 -5.26 -6.60 -26.88
CA ASN A 233 -4.85 -7.60 -27.88
C ASN A 233 -3.35 -7.57 -28.18
N GLN A 234 -2.79 -6.36 -28.26
CA GLN A 234 -1.37 -6.12 -28.52
C GLN A 234 -0.70 -5.73 -27.21
N GLY A 235 0.02 -6.67 -26.60
CA GLY A 235 0.70 -6.46 -25.32
C GLY A 235 -0.24 -6.54 -24.11
N PRO A 236 -0.88 -7.70 -23.87
CA PRO A 236 -1.42 -7.96 -22.53
C PRO A 236 -0.26 -7.92 -21.54
N ASP A 237 -0.52 -7.37 -20.36
CA ASP A 237 0.52 -7.12 -19.35
C ASP A 237 -0.06 -7.23 -17.94
N LEU A 238 0.76 -7.69 -17.00
CA LEU A 238 0.37 -7.92 -15.62
C LEU A 238 1.55 -7.69 -14.68
N ASP A 239 1.37 -6.72 -13.79
CA ASP A 239 2.21 -6.52 -12.61
C ASP A 239 1.41 -6.90 -11.36
N ILE A 240 2.04 -7.63 -10.44
CA ILE A 240 1.42 -8.01 -9.16
C ILE A 240 2.18 -7.35 -8.03
N TYR A 241 1.48 -6.51 -7.26
CA TYR A 241 2.01 -5.89 -6.05
C TYR A 241 1.39 -6.58 -4.84
N ARG A 242 2.24 -6.98 -3.89
CA ARG A 242 1.82 -7.67 -2.68
C ARG A 242 2.14 -6.80 -1.48
N VAL A 243 1.12 -6.50 -0.67
CA VAL A 243 1.29 -5.85 0.63
C VAL A 243 1.28 -6.94 1.69
N PRO A 244 2.44 -7.20 2.33
CA PRO A 244 2.51 -8.15 3.42
C PRO A 244 1.66 -7.70 4.62
N THR A 245 1.12 -8.66 5.36
CA THR A 245 0.37 -8.41 6.61
C THR A 245 1.07 -7.46 7.57
N PRO A 246 2.39 -7.57 7.83
CA PRO A 246 3.10 -6.62 8.69
C PRO A 246 3.01 -5.16 8.24
N VAL A 247 3.01 -4.91 6.92
CA VAL A 247 2.93 -3.55 6.37
C VAL A 247 1.53 -2.99 6.59
N PHE A 248 0.48 -3.77 6.34
CA PHE A 248 -0.89 -3.32 6.61
C PHE A 248 -1.11 -3.06 8.10
N ARG A 249 -0.65 -3.98 8.97
CA ARG A 249 -0.75 -3.81 10.43
C ARG A 249 -0.03 -2.55 10.92
N PHE A 250 1.14 -2.25 10.35
CA PHE A 250 1.84 -0.99 10.64
C PHE A 250 1.00 0.24 10.26
N LEU A 251 0.40 0.28 9.07
CA LEU A 251 -0.47 1.40 8.67
C LEU A 251 -1.73 1.50 9.54
N ALA A 252 -2.29 0.36 9.96
CA ALA A 252 -3.42 0.33 10.90
C ALA A 252 -3.01 0.87 12.28
N TYR A 253 -1.81 0.52 12.74
CA TYR A 253 -1.28 0.99 14.02
C TYR A 253 -0.99 2.50 14.03
N VAL A 254 -0.55 3.06 12.90
CA VAL A 254 -0.43 4.51 12.72
C VAL A 254 -1.74 5.23 13.04
N LYS A 255 -2.88 4.73 12.52
CA LYS A 255 -4.21 5.29 12.84
C LYS A 255 -4.53 5.11 14.32
N GLN A 256 -4.27 3.93 14.88
CA GLN A 256 -4.55 3.62 16.28
C GLN A 256 -3.80 4.53 17.27
N LEU A 257 -2.57 4.93 16.94
CA LEU A 257 -1.77 5.87 17.73
C LEU A 257 -2.09 7.36 17.50
N ASP A 258 -3.06 7.69 16.64
CA ASP A 258 -3.34 9.06 16.20
C ASP A 258 -2.11 9.75 15.55
N GLN A 259 -1.28 8.97 14.86
CA GLN A 259 -0.04 9.44 14.22
C GLN A 259 -0.13 9.58 12.71
N SER A 260 -1.35 9.62 12.15
CA SER A 260 -1.57 9.80 10.71
C SER A 260 -0.89 11.07 10.17
N SER A 261 -0.88 12.16 10.94
CA SER A 261 -0.23 13.41 10.53
C SER A 261 1.30 13.28 10.43
N GLU A 262 1.93 12.59 11.39
CA GLU A 262 3.36 12.29 11.38
C GLU A 262 3.72 11.30 10.28
N TRP A 263 2.91 10.27 10.07
CA TRP A 263 3.05 9.34 8.96
C TRP A 263 3.06 10.05 7.61
N MET A 264 2.15 11.00 7.39
CA MET A 264 2.14 11.77 6.14
C MET A 264 3.40 12.61 5.96
N LYS A 265 4.03 13.12 7.04
CA LYS A 265 5.32 13.81 6.96
C LYS A 265 6.45 12.84 6.57
N ILE A 266 6.44 11.61 7.08
CA ILE A 266 7.38 10.54 6.70
C ILE A 266 7.23 10.21 5.21
N VAL A 267 5.99 9.94 4.76
CA VAL A 267 5.67 9.65 3.36
C VAL A 267 6.11 10.80 2.45
N ARG A 268 5.88 12.06 2.86
CA ARG A 268 6.27 13.25 2.09
C ARG A 268 7.76 13.27 1.75
N ARG A 269 8.62 12.86 2.69
CA ARG A 269 10.08 12.75 2.49
C ARG A 269 10.47 11.65 1.51
N GLY A 270 9.57 10.72 1.22
CA GLY A 270 9.77 9.62 0.29
C GLY A 270 9.60 9.99 -1.18
N TYR A 271 8.90 11.09 -1.50
CA TYR A 271 8.58 11.46 -2.88
C TYR A 271 9.81 11.96 -3.67
N PHE A 272 9.90 11.50 -4.92
CA PHE A 272 10.96 11.92 -5.83
C PHE A 272 10.69 13.31 -6.41
N ASN A 273 11.71 14.17 -6.37
CA ASN A 273 11.64 15.55 -6.86
C ASN A 273 10.47 16.33 -6.23
N TRP A 274 10.30 16.24 -4.90
CA TRP A 274 9.22 16.92 -4.19
C TRP A 274 9.19 18.43 -4.47
N ASP A 275 10.35 19.05 -4.66
CA ASP A 275 10.54 20.45 -5.06
C ASP A 275 9.88 20.82 -6.40
N LYS A 276 9.61 19.84 -7.26
CA LYS A 276 8.98 20.03 -8.57
C LYS A 276 7.46 19.84 -8.56
N ILE A 277 6.89 19.45 -7.42
CA ILE A 277 5.45 19.32 -7.23
C ILE A 277 4.92 20.71 -6.91
N LYS A 278 4.27 21.35 -7.89
CA LYS A 278 3.82 22.74 -7.77
C LYS A 278 2.38 22.88 -7.30
N GLU A 279 1.52 21.92 -7.64
CA GLU A 279 0.08 22.01 -7.40
C GLU A 279 -0.54 20.67 -6.99
N GLY A 280 -1.52 20.76 -6.08
CA GLY A 280 -2.55 19.76 -5.79
C GLY A 280 -2.11 18.29 -5.87
N ASP A 281 -2.74 17.55 -6.78
CA ASP A 281 -2.70 16.09 -6.92
C ASP A 281 -1.49 15.56 -7.71
N GLU A 282 -0.52 16.40 -8.10
CA GLU A 282 0.65 15.95 -8.87
C GLU A 282 1.46 14.85 -8.16
N TYR A 283 1.46 14.87 -6.81
CA TYR A 283 2.18 13.88 -6.00
C TYR A 283 1.69 12.45 -6.23
N LYS A 284 0.40 12.27 -6.57
CA LYS A 284 -0.23 10.95 -6.81
C LYS A 284 0.57 10.12 -7.80
N ASN A 285 1.24 10.77 -8.74
CA ASN A 285 1.95 10.15 -9.85
C ASN A 285 3.48 10.23 -9.75
N ARG A 286 4.02 10.77 -8.65
CA ARG A 286 5.46 10.78 -8.37
C ARG A 286 5.85 9.52 -7.61
N GLY A 287 7.00 8.93 -7.96
CA GLY A 287 7.51 7.77 -7.23
C GLY A 287 7.76 8.11 -5.76
N ASN A 288 7.35 7.22 -4.86
CA ASN A 288 7.56 7.36 -3.42
C ASN A 288 8.42 6.20 -2.88
N SER A 289 9.60 6.53 -2.39
CA SER A 289 10.55 5.54 -1.86
C SER A 289 10.16 4.93 -0.52
N VAL A 290 9.30 5.57 0.29
CA VAL A 290 8.75 4.96 1.51
C VAL A 290 7.87 3.78 1.13
N TYR A 291 6.87 4.02 0.27
CA TYR A 291 5.97 2.97 -0.23
C TYR A 291 6.72 1.85 -0.97
N ILE A 292 7.66 2.21 -1.86
CA ILE A 292 8.49 1.22 -2.56
C ILE A 292 9.31 0.37 -1.58
N ASN A 293 9.89 0.98 -0.54
CA ASN A 293 10.69 0.26 0.44
C ASN A 293 9.83 -0.67 1.31
N LEU A 294 8.63 -0.24 1.69
CA LEU A 294 7.68 -1.10 2.42
C LEU A 294 7.31 -2.35 1.61
N LEU A 295 7.03 -2.22 0.31
CA LEU A 295 6.74 -3.38 -0.55
C LEU A 295 7.95 -4.29 -0.75
N LYS A 296 9.16 -3.72 -0.80
CA LYS A 296 10.42 -4.47 -1.00
C LYS A 296 11.02 -5.05 0.29
N GLY A 297 10.44 -4.76 1.45
CA GLY A 297 11.02 -5.13 2.74
C GLY A 297 12.35 -4.42 3.02
N HIS A 298 12.57 -3.23 2.46
CA HIS A 298 13.70 -2.37 2.77
C HIS A 298 13.36 -1.44 3.95
N SER A 299 14.39 -1.04 4.70
CA SER A 299 14.22 -0.12 5.82
C SER A 299 13.70 1.26 5.37
N ILE A 300 12.78 1.82 6.15
CA ILE A 300 12.32 3.22 6.05
C ILE A 300 12.76 4.06 7.25
N VAL A 301 13.61 3.55 8.15
CA VAL A 301 14.10 4.27 9.36
C VAL A 301 14.64 5.66 9.02
N LYS A 302 15.42 5.79 7.94
CA LYS A 302 15.99 7.08 7.51
C LYS A 302 14.95 8.18 7.23
N TYR A 303 13.69 7.83 6.99
CA TYR A 303 12.61 8.79 6.73
C TYR A 303 11.97 9.31 8.03
N PHE A 304 12.18 8.65 9.16
CA PHE A 304 11.71 9.08 10.48
C PHE A 304 12.55 10.23 11.07
N ILE A 305 13.70 10.57 10.46
CA ILE A 305 14.58 11.63 10.95
C ILE A 305 14.93 12.64 9.86
N ASP A 306 15.08 13.90 10.27
CA ASP A 306 15.76 14.95 9.55
C ASP A 306 17.04 15.36 10.26
N LYS A 307 18.18 14.93 9.74
CA LYS A 307 19.50 15.27 10.31
C LYS A 307 19.85 16.76 10.15
N LYS A 308 19.25 17.47 9.20
CA LYS A 308 19.54 18.90 8.98
C LYS A 308 18.86 19.77 10.03
N THR A 309 17.61 19.45 10.34
CA THR A 309 16.80 20.19 11.33
C THR A 309 16.73 19.51 12.68
N ARG A 310 17.41 18.36 12.84
CA ARG A 310 17.38 17.50 14.05
C ARG A 310 15.97 17.19 14.53
N HIS A 311 15.09 16.95 13.57
CA HIS A 311 13.70 16.68 13.83
C HIS A 311 13.41 15.20 13.62
N VAL A 312 12.50 14.67 14.42
CA VAL A 312 11.96 13.31 14.29
C VAL A 312 10.49 13.39 13.91
N TYR A 313 10.03 12.40 13.16
CA TYR A 313 8.62 12.29 12.76
C TYR A 313 8.03 11.05 13.43
N GLY A 314 6.96 11.27 14.20
CA GLY A 314 6.43 10.27 15.13
C GLY A 314 7.26 10.15 16.40
N ASP A 315 6.81 9.30 17.31
CA ASP A 315 7.49 9.00 18.56
C ASP A 315 8.19 7.63 18.52
N TRP A 316 8.88 7.31 19.62
CA TRP A 316 9.51 6.01 19.79
C TRP A 316 8.52 4.84 19.65
N GLU A 317 7.28 5.00 20.10
CA GLU A 317 6.28 3.94 20.03
C GLU A 317 5.97 3.54 18.59
N LEU A 318 5.80 4.51 17.69
CA LEU A 318 5.54 4.23 16.28
C LEU A 318 6.73 3.54 15.60
N ILE A 319 7.95 4.07 15.75
CA ILE A 319 9.12 3.47 15.10
C ILE A 319 9.45 2.10 15.70
N GLU A 320 9.24 1.91 17.01
CA GLU A 320 9.38 0.62 17.68
C GLU A 320 8.42 -0.41 17.09
N PHE A 321 7.14 -0.04 16.90
CA PHE A 321 6.18 -0.93 16.25
C PHE A 321 6.59 -1.27 14.81
N TYR A 322 7.02 -0.28 14.02
CA TYR A 322 7.56 -0.53 12.67
C TYR A 322 8.71 -1.55 12.68
N LEU A 323 9.67 -1.39 13.59
CA LEU A 323 10.84 -2.26 13.68
C LEU A 323 10.46 -3.68 14.12
N LYS A 324 9.55 -3.81 15.08
CA LYS A 324 9.04 -5.13 15.53
C LYS A 324 8.25 -5.81 14.43
N GLU A 325 7.25 -5.12 13.90
CA GLU A 325 6.25 -5.69 13.00
C GLU A 325 6.83 -5.88 11.59
N VAL A 326 7.37 -4.83 10.96
CA VAL A 326 7.80 -4.85 9.55
C VAL A 326 9.25 -5.33 9.40
N ARG A 327 10.13 -5.02 10.36
CA ARG A 327 11.55 -5.42 10.31
C ARG A 327 11.88 -6.68 11.09
N ASN A 328 10.92 -7.24 11.83
CA ASN A 328 11.11 -8.40 12.70
C ASN A 328 12.30 -8.23 13.66
N MET A 329 12.46 -7.02 14.20
CA MET A 329 13.53 -6.70 15.15
C MET A 329 13.16 -7.20 16.55
N GLY A 330 14.08 -7.92 17.20
CA GLY A 330 13.87 -8.45 18.55
C GLY A 330 13.79 -7.37 19.62
N SER A 331 12.97 -7.61 20.65
CA SER A 331 12.75 -6.66 21.76
C SER A 331 14.03 -6.30 22.51
N LYS A 332 14.93 -7.27 22.78
CA LYS A 332 16.24 -7.02 23.42
C LYS A 332 17.03 -5.93 22.68
N ARG A 333 17.09 -6.03 21.36
CA ARG A 333 17.77 -5.05 20.51
C ARG A 333 17.18 -3.65 20.61
N LEU A 334 15.85 -3.56 20.64
CA LEU A 334 15.13 -2.29 20.76
C LEU A 334 15.34 -1.64 22.14
N ASP A 335 15.31 -2.44 23.20
CA ASP A 335 15.58 -1.98 24.56
C ASP A 335 17.01 -1.45 24.69
N THR A 336 17.99 -2.16 24.11
CA THR A 336 19.39 -1.72 24.05
C THR A 336 19.54 -0.42 23.27
N LEU A 337 18.93 -0.29 22.09
CA LEU A 337 18.96 0.94 21.29
C LEU A 337 18.37 2.13 22.06
N LYS A 338 17.24 1.93 22.73
CA LYS A 338 16.57 2.97 23.54
C LYS A 338 17.47 3.41 24.70
N LYS A 339 17.98 2.46 25.48
CA LYS A 339 18.88 2.71 26.61
C LYS A 339 20.14 3.47 26.19
N VAL A 340 20.77 3.06 25.10
CA VAL A 340 21.99 3.70 24.59
C VAL A 340 21.69 5.10 24.09
N GLY A 341 20.56 5.29 23.37
CA GLY A 341 20.09 6.62 22.95
C GLY A 341 19.85 7.55 24.14
N ASP A 342 19.14 7.09 25.16
CA ASP A 342 18.86 7.82 26.41
C ASP A 342 20.15 8.25 27.11
N SER A 343 21.09 7.32 27.25
CA SER A 343 22.39 7.58 27.89
C SER A 343 23.23 8.62 27.12
N ILE A 344 23.17 8.58 25.77
CA ILE A 344 23.87 9.58 24.94
C ILE A 344 23.17 10.95 25.05
N SER A 345 21.84 10.99 25.10
CA SER A 345 21.09 12.23 25.32
C SER A 345 21.47 12.89 26.64
N GLU A 346 21.46 12.13 27.74
CA GLU A 346 21.86 12.60 29.07
C GLU A 346 23.29 13.14 29.03
N TYR A 347 24.24 12.37 28.49
CA TYR A 347 25.62 12.82 28.30
C TYR A 347 25.73 14.14 27.52
N ILE A 348 25.05 14.28 26.38
CA ILE A 348 25.11 15.50 25.56
C ILE A 348 24.57 16.69 26.34
N LYS A 349 23.46 16.52 27.06
CA LYS A 349 22.83 17.56 27.83
C LYS A 349 23.70 17.99 29.03
N ASP A 350 24.24 17.04 29.78
CA ASP A 350 25.08 17.33 30.95
C ASP A 350 26.40 17.99 30.57
N THR A 351 26.95 17.63 29.42
CA THR A 351 28.22 18.18 28.93
C THR A 351 28.05 19.41 28.05
N GLN A 352 26.82 19.77 27.66
CA GLN A 352 26.51 20.78 26.64
C GLN A 352 27.28 20.57 25.32
N ASN A 353 27.67 19.32 25.03
CA ASN A 353 28.63 19.01 23.97
C ASN A 353 27.95 18.79 22.60
N ILE A 354 27.41 19.86 22.02
CA ILE A 354 26.78 19.83 20.70
C ILE A 354 27.77 19.35 19.62
N LYS A 355 29.07 19.64 19.77
CA LYS A 355 30.11 19.18 18.85
C LYS A 355 30.15 17.65 18.76
N ARG A 356 29.93 16.92 19.87
CA ARG A 356 29.88 15.45 19.84
C ARG A 356 28.67 14.94 19.07
N LEU A 357 27.51 15.59 19.24
CA LEU A 357 26.31 15.27 18.46
C LEU A 357 26.59 15.44 16.96
N ASN A 358 27.17 16.57 16.54
CA ASN A 358 27.56 16.79 15.13
C ASN A 358 28.47 15.67 14.61
N GLN A 359 29.43 15.22 15.42
CA GLN A 359 30.35 14.15 15.02
C GLN A 359 29.66 12.79 14.90
N LEU A 360 28.67 12.50 15.75
CA LEU A 360 27.82 11.31 15.58
C LEU A 360 27.01 11.39 14.29
N GLU A 361 26.44 12.54 13.96
CA GLU A 361 25.64 12.78 12.75
C GLU A 361 26.46 12.64 11.47
N MET A 362 27.65 13.25 11.45
CA MET A 362 28.53 13.35 10.29
C MET A 362 29.41 12.12 10.07
N ALA A 363 29.37 11.13 10.97
CA ALA A 363 30.13 9.90 10.80
C ALA A 363 29.76 9.25 9.46
N SER A 364 30.76 9.05 8.60
CA SER A 364 30.56 8.62 7.20
C SER A 364 30.78 7.13 6.99
N ASN A 365 31.35 6.45 7.98
CA ASN A 365 31.67 5.03 7.98
C ASN A 365 31.60 4.44 9.40
N PHE A 366 31.49 3.12 9.50
CA PHE A 366 31.35 2.41 10.77
C PHE A 366 32.50 2.68 11.75
N ALA A 367 33.74 2.77 11.27
CA ALA A 367 34.89 3.01 12.14
C ALA A 367 34.83 4.40 12.80
N SER A 368 34.48 5.44 12.04
CA SER A 368 34.31 6.79 12.57
C SER A 368 33.14 6.89 13.54
N PHE A 369 32.01 6.23 13.25
CA PHE A 369 30.85 6.17 14.14
C PHE A 369 31.18 5.47 15.46
N ARG A 370 31.75 4.27 15.40
CA ARG A 370 32.20 3.51 16.58
C ARG A 370 33.20 4.30 17.42
N ASN A 371 34.10 5.05 16.78
CA ASN A 371 35.04 5.91 17.50
C ASN A 371 34.33 7.03 18.27
N GLN A 372 33.24 7.60 17.76
CA GLN A 372 32.45 8.58 18.52
C GLN A 372 31.83 7.96 19.76
N LEU A 373 31.25 6.75 19.66
CA LEU A 373 30.72 6.02 20.81
C LEU A 373 31.82 5.75 21.86
N ARG A 374 33.02 5.33 21.42
CA ARG A 374 34.18 5.16 22.30
C ARG A 374 34.59 6.46 22.99
N PHE A 375 34.59 7.59 22.28
CA PHE A 375 34.97 8.87 22.88
C PHE A 375 33.94 9.35 23.91
N ILE A 376 32.65 9.09 23.69
CA ILE A 376 31.60 9.34 24.66
C ILE A 376 31.86 8.53 25.93
N GLU A 377 32.10 7.22 25.79
CA GLU A 377 32.37 6.34 26.94
C GLU A 377 33.60 6.79 27.74
N ILE A 378 34.69 7.15 27.07
CA ILE A 378 35.89 7.67 27.74
C ILE A 378 35.59 8.93 28.56
N ASP A 379 34.77 9.84 28.02
CA ASP A 379 34.41 11.08 28.72
C ASP A 379 33.44 10.82 29.88
N ARG A 380 32.49 9.88 29.71
CA ARG A 380 31.62 9.40 30.78
C ARG A 380 32.42 8.83 31.95
N ILE A 381 33.41 7.98 31.68
CA ILE A 381 34.29 7.42 32.73
C ILE A 381 35.02 8.54 33.48
N LYS A 382 35.58 9.53 32.76
CA LYS A 382 36.28 10.67 33.38
C LYS A 382 35.37 11.50 34.30
N ARG A 383 34.08 11.53 34.01
CA ARG A 383 33.06 12.28 34.77
C ARG A 383 32.42 11.46 35.90
N GLY A 384 32.82 10.19 36.06
CA GLY A 384 32.36 9.35 37.17
C GLY A 384 30.99 8.70 36.95
N TYR A 385 30.52 8.56 35.70
CA TYR A 385 29.37 7.70 35.40
C TYR A 385 29.70 6.28 35.85
N LYS A 386 28.77 5.64 36.57
CA LYS A 386 28.97 4.31 37.17
C LYS A 386 28.59 3.17 36.24
N ASP A 387 27.71 3.46 35.29
CA ASP A 387 27.24 2.55 34.26
C ASP A 387 28.04 2.75 32.97
N SER A 388 28.19 1.66 32.21
CA SER A 388 28.77 1.71 30.87
C SER A 388 27.69 2.03 29.84
N LEU A 389 28.07 2.73 28.77
CA LEU A 389 27.17 3.02 27.65
C LEU A 389 26.56 1.74 27.06
N PHE A 390 27.35 0.68 26.92
CA PHE A 390 26.88 -0.63 26.49
C PHE A 390 27.90 -1.71 26.84
N SER A 391 27.44 -2.94 27.06
CA SER A 391 28.31 -4.10 27.23
C SER A 391 28.93 -4.55 25.89
N LEU A 392 29.90 -5.47 25.93
CA LEU A 392 30.41 -6.12 24.71
C LEU A 392 29.31 -6.93 24.01
N GLU A 393 28.42 -7.56 24.78
CA GLU A 393 27.28 -8.32 24.27
C GLU A 393 26.28 -7.38 23.57
N ASP A 394 25.91 -6.27 24.23
CA ASP A 394 25.06 -5.21 23.66
C ASP A 394 25.66 -4.70 22.33
N PHE A 395 26.98 -4.51 22.28
CA PHE A 395 27.66 -4.04 21.07
C PHE A 395 27.56 -5.05 19.91
N MET A 396 27.83 -6.33 20.18
CA MET A 396 27.91 -7.36 19.15
C MET A 396 26.55 -7.92 18.74
N GLU A 397 25.59 -8.03 19.65
CA GLU A 397 24.32 -8.70 19.40
C GLU A 397 23.19 -7.71 19.08
N ASP A 398 23.18 -6.55 19.73
CA ASP A 398 22.04 -5.63 19.66
C ASP A 398 22.35 -4.38 18.81
N LEU A 399 23.47 -3.69 19.07
CA LEU A 399 23.80 -2.48 18.33
C LEU A 399 24.30 -2.78 16.92
N PHE A 400 25.18 -3.78 16.76
CA PHE A 400 25.79 -4.12 15.48
C PHE A 400 25.85 -5.64 15.21
N PRO A 401 24.70 -6.34 15.18
CA PRO A 401 24.64 -7.79 14.92
C PRO A 401 25.33 -8.24 13.63
N GLU A 402 25.35 -7.37 12.62
CA GLU A 402 25.98 -7.63 11.31
C GLU A 402 27.29 -6.85 11.13
N GLY A 403 27.86 -6.33 12.22
CA GLY A 403 29.07 -5.52 12.23
C GLY A 403 28.95 -4.25 11.39
N ASN A 404 29.75 -4.12 10.33
CA ASN A 404 29.72 -2.97 9.42
C ASN A 404 28.50 -3.00 8.48
N ILE A 405 27.75 -4.09 8.40
CA ILE A 405 26.51 -4.10 7.64
C ILE A 405 25.41 -3.55 8.56
N GLY A 406 24.56 -2.64 8.05
CA GLY A 406 23.46 -2.07 8.83
C GLY A 406 23.83 -0.97 9.85
N TRP A 407 25.11 -0.60 10.03
CA TRP A 407 25.50 0.42 11.02
C TRP A 407 24.80 1.78 10.86
N ARG A 408 24.41 2.13 9.63
CA ARG A 408 23.65 3.37 9.35
C ARG A 408 22.25 3.33 9.95
N GLU A 409 21.60 2.18 9.95
CA GLU A 409 20.29 2.03 10.60
C GLU A 409 20.44 2.20 12.11
N THR A 410 21.45 1.57 12.74
CA THR A 410 21.77 1.80 14.16
C THR A 410 22.07 3.27 14.45
N GLN A 411 22.86 3.95 13.60
CA GLN A 411 23.10 5.38 13.72
C GLN A 411 21.80 6.17 13.65
N ASP A 412 20.94 5.90 12.67
CA ASP A 412 19.67 6.61 12.49
C ASP A 412 18.71 6.39 13.67
N LEU A 413 18.66 5.18 14.25
CA LEU A 413 17.85 4.86 15.43
C LEU A 413 18.36 5.54 16.70
N LEU A 414 19.68 5.57 16.90
CA LEU A 414 20.27 6.31 18.02
C LEU A 414 20.04 7.81 17.86
N LEU A 415 20.22 8.36 16.66
CA LEU A 415 19.93 9.77 16.37
C LEU A 415 18.45 10.10 16.55
N PHE A 416 17.54 9.21 16.14
CA PHE A 416 16.11 9.36 16.38
C PHE A 416 15.86 9.55 17.88
N ARG A 417 16.33 8.62 18.72
CA ARG A 417 16.12 8.71 20.18
C ARG A 417 16.78 9.94 20.79
N ILE A 418 17.96 10.30 20.31
CA ILE A 418 18.68 11.49 20.79
C ILE A 418 17.90 12.76 20.49
N TYR A 419 17.41 12.92 19.26
CA TYR A 419 16.64 14.09 18.85
C TYR A 419 15.29 14.18 19.57
N GLU A 420 14.60 13.04 19.74
CA GLU A 420 13.36 12.96 20.51
C GLU A 420 13.56 13.48 21.94
N ASN A 421 14.57 12.96 22.65
CA ASN A 421 14.87 13.36 24.03
C ASN A 421 15.35 14.81 24.15
N LEU A 422 16.13 15.28 23.18
CA LEU A 422 16.78 16.59 23.23
C LEU A 422 15.99 17.70 22.53
N HIS A 423 14.81 17.42 21.96
CA HIS A 423 14.08 18.36 21.11
C HIS A 423 13.94 19.76 21.74
N ASN A 424 13.31 19.86 22.91
CA ASN A 424 13.10 21.14 23.60
C ASN A 424 14.43 21.82 24.00
N TRP A 425 15.44 21.02 24.38
CA TRP A 425 16.74 21.56 24.75
C TRP A 425 17.49 22.12 23.54
N LEU A 426 17.47 21.42 22.39
CA LEU A 426 18.07 21.89 21.15
C LEU A 426 17.40 23.17 20.64
N VAL A 427 16.07 23.24 20.70
CA VAL A 427 15.32 24.46 20.34
C VAL A 427 15.76 25.65 21.20
N ALA A 428 15.87 25.46 22.52
CA ALA A 428 16.34 26.51 23.43
C ALA A 428 17.80 26.89 23.18
N GLN A 429 18.67 25.95 22.81
CA GLN A 429 20.06 26.25 22.48
C GLN A 429 20.20 27.03 21.17
N ASP A 430 19.36 26.74 20.18
CA ASP A 430 19.37 27.46 18.92
C ASP A 430 18.75 28.86 19.06
N SER A 431 17.70 29.03 19.88
CA SER A 431 17.16 30.35 20.20
C SER A 431 18.18 31.23 20.94
N LEU A 432 18.89 30.67 21.92
CA LEU A 432 19.96 31.36 22.63
C LEU A 432 21.09 31.79 21.68
N LYS A 433 21.46 30.94 20.71
CA LYS A 433 22.46 31.33 19.69
C LYS A 433 21.95 32.45 18.79
N SER A 434 20.69 32.41 18.35
CA SER A 434 20.14 33.49 17.52
C SER A 434 20.02 34.82 18.27
N GLU A 435 19.66 34.79 19.56
CA GLU A 435 19.59 35.99 20.42
C GLU A 435 20.98 36.58 20.70
N LEU A 436 21.99 35.72 20.89
CA LEU A 436 23.39 36.17 21.05
C LEU A 436 23.93 36.81 19.76
N ILE A 437 23.63 36.25 18.59
CA ILE A 437 24.02 36.82 17.30
C ILE A 437 23.32 38.17 17.06
N SER A 438 22.03 38.29 17.38
CA SER A 438 21.31 39.57 17.22
C SER A 438 21.83 40.67 18.16
N ASN A 439 22.19 40.32 19.39
CA ASN A 439 22.74 41.29 20.34
C ASN A 439 24.17 41.72 19.98
N GLU A 440 24.99 40.82 19.43
CA GLU A 440 26.32 41.18 18.90
C GLU A 440 26.22 42.08 17.66
N GLU A 441 25.24 41.86 16.77
CA GLU A 441 24.95 42.73 15.62
C GLU A 441 24.42 44.12 16.05
N GLU A 442 23.60 44.21 17.11
CA GLU A 442 23.15 45.49 17.68
C GLU A 442 24.27 46.25 18.41
N GLU A 443 25.15 45.58 19.17
CA GLU A 443 26.30 46.22 19.82
C GLU A 443 27.36 46.70 18.81
N THR A 444 27.58 45.95 17.73
CA THR A 444 28.51 46.37 16.66
C THR A 444 27.95 47.51 15.81
N GLY A 445 26.63 47.58 15.62
CA GLY A 445 25.97 48.72 14.97
C GLY A 445 26.02 50.02 15.80
N LEU A 446 25.98 49.92 17.13
CA LEU A 446 26.08 51.08 18.03
C LEU A 446 27.52 51.61 18.19
N LEU A 447 28.54 50.79 17.92
CA LEU A 447 29.96 51.18 17.96
C LEU A 447 30.46 51.79 16.64
N GLU A 448 29.68 51.73 15.56
CA GLU A 448 29.99 52.38 14.27
C GLU A 448 29.36 53.78 14.12
N GLU A 449 28.54 54.24 15.09
CA GLU A 449 27.93 55.58 15.12
C GLU A 449 28.54 56.58 16.14
N GLU A 450 29.66 56.24 16.79
CA GLU A 450 30.55 57.20 17.51
C GLU A 450 31.84 57.47 16.72
#